data_AF-A0A973KJU0-F1
#
_entry.id   AF-A0A973KJU0-F1
#
_cell.length_a   1.000
_cell.length_b   1.000
_cell.length_c   1.000
_cell.angle_alpha   90.00
_cell.angle_beta   90.00
_cell.angle_gamma   90.00
#
_symmetry.space_group_name_H-M   'P 1'
#
loop_
_entity.id
_entity.type
_entity.pdbx_description
1 polymer ?
#
loop_
_entity_poly.entity_id
_entity_poly.type
_entity_poly.pdbx_seq_one_letter_code
_entity_poly.pdbx_strand_id
1 'polypeptide(L)'
;DGAEKCAVEIKCRDKMKASQFRAGVADDVLVQTLHQADTCGYDHMHAAVLIGGNDYRQYVIRVRDHAQLVADLRAAGERAWQQIVDRRPPVLAHDADPDVLLDLYGRLHPDRAGTVDITRDVDTQEAVEEYLDAHADYAAAERRKKAAKARILAGLAGAEAATVLDRLHVSLEERSKTWVDTSRLAERWPDAYADCVEDRTYRQINIPRSVREEHNA
;
A
#
# COMPACT_ATOMS: atom_id res chain seq x y z
N ASP A 1 -40.01 25.88 -14.31
CA ASP A 1 -39.58 27.29 -14.09
C ASP A 1 -38.08 27.29 -14.32
N GLY A 2 -37.59 27.83 -15.44
CA GLY A 2 -36.23 27.65 -15.97
C GLY A 2 -35.10 28.28 -15.14
N ALA A 3 -35.09 28.07 -13.83
CA ALA A 3 -33.99 28.39 -12.95
C ALA A 3 -32.94 27.28 -13.01
N GLU A 4 -31.67 27.66 -13.21
CA GLU A 4 -30.54 26.75 -13.11
C GLU A 4 -30.60 26.01 -11.75
N LYS A 5 -30.46 24.69 -11.77
CA LYS A 5 -30.42 23.85 -10.57
C LYS A 5 -29.04 23.92 -9.95
N CYS A 6 -28.98 24.15 -8.64
CA CYS A 6 -27.72 24.15 -7.92
C CYS A 6 -27.79 23.52 -6.54
N ALA A 7 -26.61 23.17 -6.02
CA ALA A 7 -26.39 22.75 -4.65
C ALA A 7 -25.06 23.31 -4.13
N VAL A 8 -24.73 23.02 -2.87
CA VAL A 8 -23.51 23.52 -2.20
C VAL A 8 -22.72 22.37 -1.58
N GLU A 9 -21.40 22.42 -1.75
CA GLU A 9 -20.41 21.58 -1.07
C GLU A 9 -19.65 22.46 -0.06
N ILE A 10 -19.68 22.08 1.22
CA ILE A 10 -19.03 22.83 2.30
C ILE A 10 -17.83 22.04 2.83
N LYS A 11 -16.65 22.66 2.88
CA LYS A 11 -15.42 22.03 3.39
C LYS A 11 -14.78 22.89 4.48
N CYS A 12 -14.30 22.23 5.53
CA CYS A 12 -13.27 22.79 6.40
C CYS A 12 -11.91 22.17 6.01
N ARG A 13 -10.89 23.00 5.80
CA ARG A 13 -9.55 22.56 5.40
C ARG A 13 -8.50 23.09 6.37
N ASP A 14 -7.46 22.30 6.58
CA ASP A 14 -6.30 22.73 7.35
C ASP A 14 -5.56 23.88 6.65
N LYS A 15 -4.92 24.77 7.43
CA LYS A 15 -4.14 25.91 6.92
C LYS A 15 -3.07 25.49 5.91
N MET A 16 -2.48 24.30 6.06
CA MET A 16 -1.46 23.75 5.15
C MET A 16 -1.98 23.51 3.73
N LYS A 17 -3.31 23.44 3.53
CA LYS A 17 -3.93 23.26 2.22
C LYS A 17 -4.24 24.57 1.50
N ALA A 18 -4.00 25.73 2.13
CA ALA A 18 -4.30 27.04 1.55
C ALA A 18 -3.64 27.28 0.18
N SER A 19 -2.47 26.67 -0.05
CA SER A 19 -1.72 26.76 -1.30
C SER A 19 -2.47 26.19 -2.50
N GLN A 20 -3.31 25.18 -2.30
CA GLN A 20 -4.09 24.50 -3.34
C GLN A 20 -5.23 25.38 -3.87
N PHE A 21 -5.65 26.38 -3.10
CA PHE A 21 -6.76 27.27 -3.42
C PHE A 21 -6.31 28.62 -4.03
N ARG A 22 -5.02 28.75 -4.40
CA ARG A 22 -4.44 30.03 -4.86
C ARG A 22 -4.86 30.40 -6.28
N ALA A 23 -4.97 29.42 -7.17
CA ALA A 23 -5.32 29.63 -8.58
C ALA A 23 -6.79 29.36 -8.89
N GLY A 24 -7.60 29.03 -7.88
CA GLY A 24 -8.98 28.59 -8.05
C GLY A 24 -9.40 27.67 -6.92
N VAL A 25 -10.48 26.92 -7.16
CA VAL A 25 -10.85 25.78 -6.30
C VAL A 25 -9.78 24.69 -6.41
N ALA A 26 -9.47 24.00 -5.32
CA ALA A 26 -8.53 22.88 -5.35
C ALA A 26 -9.08 21.73 -6.21
N ASP A 27 -8.21 21.04 -6.94
CA ASP A 27 -8.59 20.01 -7.92
C ASP A 27 -9.45 18.88 -7.34
N ASP A 28 -9.17 18.46 -6.10
CA ASP A 28 -9.96 17.43 -5.40
C ASP A 28 -11.41 17.89 -5.16
N VAL A 29 -11.57 19.16 -4.78
CA VAL A 29 -12.90 19.76 -4.57
C VAL A 29 -13.60 19.98 -5.90
N LEU A 30 -12.88 20.42 -6.93
CA LEU A 30 -13.42 20.62 -8.28
C LEU A 30 -14.00 19.32 -8.85
N VAL A 31 -13.20 18.25 -8.85
CA VAL A 31 -13.58 16.93 -9.37
C VAL A 31 -14.75 16.35 -8.59
N GLN A 32 -14.70 16.38 -7.25
CA GLN A 32 -15.80 15.91 -6.40
C GLN A 32 -17.10 16.65 -6.73
N THR A 33 -17.02 17.97 -6.83
CA THR A 33 -18.18 18.84 -7.05
C THR A 33 -18.78 18.66 -8.44
N LEU A 34 -17.95 18.53 -9.48
CA LEU A 34 -18.41 18.25 -10.84
C LEU A 34 -19.08 16.88 -10.94
N HIS A 35 -18.52 15.86 -10.29
CA HIS A 35 -19.13 14.53 -10.26
C HIS A 35 -20.49 14.54 -9.54
N GLN A 36 -20.61 15.24 -8.40
CA GLN A 36 -21.89 15.42 -7.72
C GLN A 36 -22.91 16.15 -8.59
N ALA A 37 -22.51 17.24 -9.27
CA ALA A 37 -23.39 17.99 -10.16
C ALA A 37 -23.90 17.12 -11.31
N ASP A 38 -22.99 16.39 -11.95
CA ASP A 38 -23.28 15.50 -13.07
C ASP A 38 -24.19 14.32 -12.69
N THR A 39 -23.98 13.73 -11.51
CA THR A 39 -24.77 12.61 -11.00
C THR A 39 -26.17 13.04 -10.56
N CYS A 40 -26.29 14.21 -9.95
CA CYS A 40 -27.57 14.71 -9.40
C CYS A 40 -28.36 15.58 -10.40
N GLY A 41 -27.78 15.90 -11.57
CA GLY A 41 -28.41 16.76 -12.58
C GLY A 41 -28.49 18.23 -12.17
N TYR A 42 -27.46 18.75 -11.51
CA TYR A 42 -27.29 20.19 -11.23
C TYR A 42 -26.52 20.87 -12.36
N ASP A 43 -26.89 22.11 -12.69
CA ASP A 43 -26.22 22.93 -13.69
C ASP A 43 -24.89 23.51 -13.15
N HIS A 44 -24.87 23.80 -11.85
CA HIS A 44 -23.70 24.28 -11.14
C HIS A 44 -23.75 23.93 -9.66
N MET A 45 -22.60 24.03 -9.01
CA MET A 45 -22.46 23.84 -7.57
C MET A 45 -21.65 24.99 -6.96
N HIS A 46 -21.97 25.35 -5.74
CA HIS A 46 -21.16 26.26 -4.94
C HIS A 46 -20.18 25.45 -4.08
N ALA A 47 -18.89 25.78 -4.10
CA ALA A 47 -17.93 25.24 -3.16
C ALA A 47 -17.58 26.33 -2.13
N ALA A 48 -17.96 26.12 -0.86
CA ALA A 48 -17.66 27.01 0.25
C ALA A 48 -16.61 26.36 1.16
N VAL A 49 -15.46 27.00 1.32
CA VAL A 49 -14.30 26.41 2.01
C VAL A 49 -13.81 27.34 3.10
N LEU A 50 -13.76 26.85 4.34
CA LEU A 50 -13.11 27.54 5.46
C LEU A 50 -11.74 26.91 5.72
N ILE A 51 -10.68 27.68 5.47
CA ILE A 51 -9.29 27.24 5.58
C ILE A 51 -8.69 27.76 6.88
N GLY A 52 -8.06 26.88 7.67
CA GLY A 52 -7.40 27.26 8.93
C GLY A 52 -8.33 27.86 9.98
N GLY A 53 -9.66 27.72 9.81
CA GLY A 53 -10.67 28.28 10.71
C GLY A 53 -10.96 29.78 10.52
N ASN A 54 -10.28 30.48 9.61
CA ASN A 54 -10.41 31.93 9.47
C ASN A 54 -10.30 32.49 8.04
N ASP A 55 -9.93 31.69 7.05
CA ASP A 55 -9.83 32.08 5.64
C ASP A 55 -10.99 31.44 4.86
N TYR A 56 -12.08 32.19 4.67
CA TYR A 56 -13.25 31.75 3.91
C TYR A 56 -13.10 32.06 2.42
N ARG A 57 -13.34 31.05 1.58
CA ARG A 57 -13.32 31.17 0.11
C ARG A 57 -14.54 30.49 -0.49
N GLN A 58 -15.05 31.07 -1.57
CA GLN A 58 -16.23 30.54 -2.26
C GLN A 58 -16.01 30.52 -3.77
N TYR A 59 -16.48 29.46 -4.41
CA TYR A 59 -16.39 29.24 -5.85
C TYR A 59 -17.75 28.82 -6.41
N VAL A 60 -18.01 29.18 -7.66
CA VAL A 60 -19.15 28.66 -8.44
C VAL A 60 -18.59 27.82 -9.57
N ILE A 61 -18.90 26.53 -9.54
CA ILE A 61 -18.38 25.53 -10.47
C ILE A 61 -19.54 25.12 -11.38
N ARG A 62 -19.46 25.48 -12.66
CA ARG A 62 -20.52 25.17 -13.64
C ARG A 62 -20.13 23.96 -14.48
N VAL A 63 -21.05 23.03 -14.64
CA VAL A 63 -20.82 21.80 -15.43
C VAL A 63 -20.40 22.14 -16.86
N ARG A 64 -21.08 23.14 -17.47
CA ARG A 64 -20.81 23.57 -18.85
C ARG A 64 -19.38 24.09 -19.09
N ASP A 65 -18.77 24.69 -18.06
CA ASP A 65 -17.41 25.27 -18.16
C ASP A 65 -16.33 24.16 -18.06
N HIS A 66 -16.73 22.96 -17.67
CA HIS A 66 -15.86 21.80 -17.43
C HIS A 66 -16.33 20.53 -18.17
N ALA A 67 -17.02 20.69 -19.31
CA ALA A 67 -17.66 19.58 -20.03
C ALA A 67 -16.71 18.41 -20.35
N GLN A 68 -15.46 18.71 -20.75
CA GLN A 68 -14.45 17.68 -21.03
C GLN A 68 -14.07 16.90 -19.77
N LEU A 69 -13.81 17.59 -18.66
CA LEU A 69 -13.48 16.94 -17.38
C LEU A 69 -14.64 16.08 -16.89
N VAL A 70 -15.89 16.54 -17.05
CA VAL A 70 -17.07 15.74 -16.71
C VAL A 70 -17.15 14.46 -17.56
N ALA A 71 -16.88 14.56 -18.86
CA ALA A 71 -16.80 13.39 -19.74
C ALA A 71 -15.69 12.41 -19.31
N ASP A 72 -14.52 12.94 -18.93
CA ASP A 72 -13.40 12.13 -18.44
C ASP A 72 -13.75 11.42 -17.13
N LEU A 73 -14.47 12.10 -16.22
CA LEU A 73 -14.95 11.52 -14.96
C LEU A 73 -15.96 10.40 -15.20
N ARG A 74 -16.91 10.57 -16.12
CA ARG A 74 -17.85 9.51 -16.52
C ARG A 74 -17.10 8.31 -17.08
N ALA A 75 -16.15 8.54 -17.99
CA ALA A 75 -15.36 7.46 -18.59
C ALA A 75 -14.49 6.73 -17.56
N ALA A 76 -13.89 7.46 -16.60
CA ALA A 76 -13.14 6.87 -15.50
C ALA A 76 -14.03 6.05 -14.57
N GLY A 77 -15.21 6.56 -14.21
CA GLY A 77 -16.19 5.86 -13.40
C GLY A 77 -16.67 4.56 -14.06
N GLU A 78 -16.98 4.60 -15.36
CA GLU A 78 -17.38 3.42 -16.13
C GLU A 78 -16.27 2.35 -16.14
N ARG A 79 -15.02 2.74 -16.42
CA ARG A 79 -13.88 1.80 -16.39
C ARG A 79 -13.70 1.17 -15.01
N ALA A 80 -13.77 1.96 -13.95
CA ALA A 80 -13.65 1.47 -12.58
C ALA A 80 -14.80 0.51 -12.24
N TRP A 81 -16.02 0.84 -12.63
CA TRP A 81 -17.19 -0.03 -12.41
C TRP A 81 -17.07 -1.34 -13.17
N GLN A 82 -16.65 -1.29 -14.44
CA GLN A 82 -16.42 -2.50 -15.24
C GLN A 82 -15.32 -3.39 -14.62
N GLN A 83 -14.23 -2.81 -14.11
CA GLN A 83 -13.20 -3.57 -13.38
C GLN A 83 -13.78 -4.28 -12.15
N ILE A 84 -14.64 -3.61 -11.39
CA ILE A 84 -15.31 -4.20 -10.22
C ILE A 84 -16.22 -5.36 -10.64
N VAL A 85 -17.04 -5.16 -11.69
CA VAL A 85 -17.94 -6.20 -12.22
C VAL A 85 -17.17 -7.42 -12.74
N ASP A 86 -16.08 -7.19 -13.47
CA ASP A 86 -15.20 -8.23 -14.01
C ASP A 86 -14.35 -8.92 -12.93
N ARG A 87 -14.36 -8.41 -11.69
CA ARG A 87 -13.40 -8.77 -10.63
C ARG A 87 -11.95 -8.65 -11.08
N ARG A 88 -11.67 -7.67 -11.94
CA ARG A 88 -10.32 -7.38 -12.43
C ARG A 88 -9.66 -6.41 -11.45
N PRO A 89 -8.56 -6.80 -10.80
CA PRO A 89 -7.87 -5.95 -9.83
C PRO A 89 -7.35 -4.67 -10.50
N PRO A 90 -7.21 -3.57 -9.74
CA PRO A 90 -6.59 -2.36 -10.25
C PRO A 90 -5.10 -2.62 -10.55
N VAL A 91 -4.59 -1.95 -11.58
CA VAL A 91 -3.14 -1.90 -11.85
C VAL A 91 -2.54 -0.86 -10.91
N LEU A 92 -1.58 -1.26 -10.08
CA LEU A 92 -0.84 -0.32 -9.24
C LEU A 92 0.19 0.46 -10.08
N ALA A 93 0.46 1.69 -9.66
CA ALA A 93 1.64 2.41 -10.13
C ALA A 93 2.91 1.66 -9.68
N HIS A 94 3.99 1.77 -10.45
CA HIS A 94 5.24 1.03 -10.20
C HIS A 94 5.88 1.35 -8.83
N ASP A 95 5.60 2.52 -8.27
CA ASP A 95 6.10 2.97 -6.96
C ASP A 95 5.12 2.72 -5.80
N ALA A 96 3.97 2.10 -6.07
CA ALA A 96 3.01 1.76 -5.03
C ALA A 96 3.49 0.56 -4.20
N ASP A 97 3.04 0.53 -2.94
CA ASP A 97 3.34 -0.57 -2.01
C ASP A 97 2.71 -1.89 -2.52
N PRO A 98 3.52 -2.93 -2.85
CA PRO A 98 3.02 -4.19 -3.34
C PRO A 98 2.17 -4.95 -2.30
N ASP A 99 2.30 -4.66 -1.00
CA ASP A 99 1.54 -5.34 0.06
C ASP A 99 0.03 -5.13 -0.11
N VAL A 100 -0.40 -4.03 -0.73
CA VAL A 100 -1.81 -3.77 -1.04
C VAL A 100 -2.37 -4.80 -2.02
N LEU A 101 -1.60 -5.19 -3.04
CA LEU A 101 -2.01 -6.24 -3.98
C LEU A 101 -1.99 -7.62 -3.32
N LEU A 102 -1.00 -7.91 -2.48
CA LEU A 102 -0.94 -9.18 -1.76
C LEU A 102 -2.16 -9.39 -0.86
N ASP A 103 -2.55 -8.36 -0.08
CA ASP A 103 -3.78 -8.39 0.72
C ASP A 103 -5.03 -8.51 -0.16
N LEU A 104 -5.12 -7.73 -1.25
CA LEU A 104 -6.23 -7.82 -2.19
C LEU A 104 -6.37 -9.23 -2.78
N TYR A 105 -5.29 -9.85 -3.24
CA TYR A 105 -5.31 -11.21 -3.78
C TYR A 105 -5.62 -12.26 -2.71
N GLY A 106 -5.27 -12.01 -1.45
CA GLY A 106 -5.71 -12.82 -0.31
C GLY A 106 -7.23 -12.77 -0.13
N ARG A 107 -7.82 -11.57 -0.23
CA ARG A 107 -9.27 -11.35 -0.07
C ARG A 107 -10.11 -11.78 -1.28
N LEU A 108 -9.59 -11.62 -2.50
CA LEU A 108 -10.27 -12.03 -3.74
C LEU A 108 -10.32 -13.56 -3.89
N HIS A 109 -9.33 -14.26 -3.34
CA HIS A 109 -9.20 -15.71 -3.42
C HIS A 109 -8.99 -16.33 -2.03
N PRO A 110 -9.98 -16.22 -1.13
CA PRO A 110 -9.89 -16.80 0.21
C PRO A 110 -9.75 -18.31 0.12
N ASP A 111 -10.48 -18.94 -0.80
CA ASP A 111 -10.41 -20.37 -1.11
C ASP A 111 -9.72 -20.56 -2.46
N ARG A 112 -8.49 -21.06 -2.45
CA ARG A 112 -7.72 -21.37 -3.67
C ARG A 112 -7.78 -22.86 -3.95
N ALA A 113 -8.09 -23.23 -5.18
CA ALA A 113 -8.14 -24.62 -5.63
C ALA A 113 -7.76 -24.72 -7.11
N GLY A 114 -7.38 -25.92 -7.54
CA GLY A 114 -7.06 -26.22 -8.93
C GLY A 114 -5.63 -25.86 -9.34
N THR A 115 -5.40 -25.89 -10.65
CA THR A 115 -4.11 -25.60 -11.29
C THR A 115 -4.39 -24.76 -12.52
N VAL A 116 -3.55 -23.75 -12.76
CA VAL A 116 -3.58 -22.93 -13.96
C VAL A 116 -2.38 -23.28 -14.84
N ASP A 117 -2.62 -23.44 -16.14
CA ASP A 117 -1.56 -23.60 -17.13
C ASP A 117 -1.03 -22.20 -17.53
N ILE A 118 0.16 -21.88 -17.06
CA ILE A 118 0.86 -20.61 -17.35
C ILE A 118 1.84 -20.74 -18.51
N THR A 119 1.79 -21.80 -19.33
CA THR A 119 2.73 -22.03 -20.45
C THR A 119 2.79 -20.85 -21.43
N ARG A 120 1.66 -20.12 -21.59
CA ARG A 120 1.55 -18.95 -22.49
C ARG A 120 1.48 -17.62 -21.76
N ASP A 121 1.62 -17.64 -20.43
CA ASP A 121 1.59 -16.46 -19.58
C ASP A 121 3.03 -16.05 -19.25
N VAL A 122 3.63 -15.33 -20.19
CA VAL A 122 5.03 -14.88 -20.10
C VAL A 122 5.24 -13.99 -18.88
N ASP A 123 4.30 -13.08 -18.61
CA ASP A 123 4.40 -12.15 -17.48
C ASP A 123 4.48 -12.90 -16.13
N THR A 124 3.64 -13.92 -15.93
CA THR A 124 3.70 -14.73 -14.70
C THR A 124 4.99 -15.57 -14.64
N GLN A 125 5.50 -16.06 -15.78
CA GLN A 125 6.76 -16.80 -15.81
C GLN A 125 7.95 -15.90 -15.46
N GLU A 126 8.05 -14.72 -16.07
CA GLU A 126 9.09 -13.72 -15.77
C GLU A 126 9.03 -13.28 -14.30
N ALA A 127 7.83 -13.12 -13.72
CA ALA A 127 7.69 -12.80 -12.30
C ALA A 127 8.22 -13.91 -11.37
N VAL A 128 8.16 -15.18 -11.79
CA VAL A 128 8.75 -16.30 -11.03
C VAL A 128 10.28 -16.23 -11.09
N GLU A 129 10.85 -15.93 -12.26
CA GLU A 129 12.29 -15.76 -12.45
C GLU A 129 12.82 -14.57 -11.64
N GLU A 130 12.17 -13.41 -11.72
CA GLU A 130 12.51 -12.21 -10.95
C GLU A 130 12.46 -12.48 -9.44
N TYR A 131 11.45 -13.22 -8.98
CA TYR A 131 11.36 -13.63 -7.58
C TYR A 131 12.56 -14.48 -7.14
N LEU A 132 13.02 -15.41 -8.00
CA LEU A 132 14.18 -16.26 -7.72
C LEU A 132 15.48 -15.45 -7.66
N ASP A 133 15.67 -14.53 -8.59
CA ASP A 133 16.83 -13.63 -8.62
C ASP A 133 16.87 -12.73 -7.39
N ALA A 134 15.75 -12.07 -7.06
CA ALA A 134 15.63 -11.24 -5.89
C ALA A 134 15.89 -12.03 -4.59
N HIS A 135 15.45 -13.29 -4.53
CA HIS A 135 15.74 -14.18 -3.40
C HIS A 135 17.23 -14.52 -3.30
N ALA A 136 17.90 -14.79 -4.42
CA ALA A 136 19.33 -15.06 -4.46
C ALA A 136 20.14 -13.84 -4.00
N ASP A 137 19.77 -12.65 -4.46
CA ASP A 137 20.36 -11.38 -4.06
C ASP A 137 20.15 -11.09 -2.57
N TYR A 138 18.94 -11.30 -2.07
CA TYR A 138 18.62 -11.19 -0.65
C TYR A 138 19.52 -12.11 0.18
N ALA A 139 19.62 -13.39 -0.19
CA ALA A 139 20.44 -14.36 0.53
C ALA A 139 21.93 -14.00 0.45
N ALA A 140 22.41 -13.51 -0.69
CA ALA A 140 23.79 -13.04 -0.85
C ALA A 140 24.08 -11.81 0.02
N ALA A 141 23.17 -10.84 0.06
CA ALA A 141 23.26 -9.67 0.92
C ALA A 141 23.26 -10.06 2.41
N GLU A 142 22.41 -11.01 2.81
CA GLU A 142 22.37 -11.52 4.18
C GLU A 142 23.71 -12.17 4.57
N ARG A 143 24.28 -13.01 3.69
CA ARG A 143 25.61 -13.60 3.89
C ARG A 143 26.69 -12.53 4.03
N ARG A 144 26.69 -11.50 3.17
CA ARG A 144 27.64 -10.38 3.23
C ARG A 144 27.51 -9.61 4.55
N LYS A 145 26.28 -9.34 5.01
CA LYS A 145 26.00 -8.68 6.29
C LYS A 145 26.55 -9.50 7.47
N LYS A 146 26.31 -10.82 7.49
CA LYS A 146 26.85 -11.72 8.53
C LYS A 146 28.38 -11.74 8.53
N ALA A 147 29.01 -11.81 7.36
CA ALA A 147 30.47 -11.76 7.23
C ALA A 147 31.05 -10.42 7.71
N ALA A 148 30.42 -9.29 7.36
CA ALA A 148 30.82 -7.97 7.86
C ALA A 148 30.68 -7.86 9.38
N LYS A 149 29.57 -8.34 9.95
CA LYS A 149 29.38 -8.41 11.42
C LYS A 149 30.50 -9.22 12.10
N ALA A 150 30.89 -10.36 11.53
CA ALA A 150 32.00 -11.16 12.08
C ALA A 150 33.33 -10.38 12.07
N ARG A 151 33.63 -9.62 11.01
CA ARG A 151 34.84 -8.76 10.95
C ARG A 151 34.79 -7.63 11.97
N ILE A 152 33.62 -7.01 12.17
CA ILE A 152 33.42 -5.97 13.20
C ILE A 152 33.71 -6.55 14.59
N LEU A 153 33.13 -7.71 14.92
CA LEU A 153 33.36 -8.38 16.21
C LEU A 153 34.83 -8.78 16.39
N ALA A 154 35.49 -9.26 15.34
CA ALA A 154 36.92 -9.57 15.38
C ALA A 154 37.77 -8.33 15.69
N GLY A 155 37.41 -7.16 15.13
CA GLY A 155 38.07 -5.88 15.41
C GLY A 155 37.80 -5.32 16.80
N LEU A 156 36.61 -5.57 17.35
CA LEU A 156 36.26 -5.19 18.73
C LEU A 156 36.99 -6.04 19.79
N ALA A 157 37.36 -7.28 19.45
CA ALA A 157 37.92 -8.24 20.40
C ALA A 157 37.02 -8.38 21.65
N GLY A 158 37.53 -8.01 22.83
CA GLY A 158 36.77 -8.02 24.09
C GLY A 158 36.05 -6.72 24.42
N ALA A 159 36.12 -5.70 23.56
CA ALA A 159 35.50 -4.41 23.81
C ALA A 159 34.02 -4.39 23.41
N GLU A 160 33.21 -3.68 24.19
CA GLU A 160 31.78 -3.48 23.91
C GLU A 160 31.52 -2.34 22.93
N ALA A 161 32.52 -1.49 22.62
CA ALA A 161 32.39 -0.39 21.69
C ALA A 161 33.72 0.01 21.02
N ALA A 162 33.62 0.68 19.88
CA ALA A 162 34.73 1.28 19.15
C ALA A 162 34.40 2.72 18.71
N THR A 163 35.41 3.58 18.67
CA THR A 163 35.32 4.96 18.21
C THR A 163 36.17 5.21 16.95
N VAL A 164 35.78 6.20 16.15
CA VAL A 164 36.56 6.74 15.02
C VAL A 164 36.56 8.26 15.15
N LEU A 165 37.75 8.87 15.20
CA LEU A 165 37.92 10.33 15.43
C LEU A 165 37.13 10.82 16.67
N ASP A 166 37.29 10.10 17.78
CA ASP A 166 36.65 10.38 19.08
C ASP A 166 35.11 10.35 19.07
N ARG A 167 34.50 9.74 18.05
CA ARG A 167 33.04 9.53 17.97
C ARG A 167 32.71 8.05 18.05
N LEU A 168 31.68 7.70 18.82
CA LEU A 168 31.14 6.34 18.86
C LEU A 168 30.79 5.88 17.44
N HIS A 169 31.38 4.76 17.02
CA HIS A 169 31.20 4.21 15.67
C HIS A 169 30.43 2.90 15.68
N VAL A 170 30.72 2.01 16.64
CA VAL A 170 30.02 0.74 16.84
C VAL A 170 29.92 0.44 18.33
N SER A 171 28.78 -0.08 18.77
CA SER A 171 28.57 -0.64 20.11
C SER A 171 27.84 -1.99 20.05
N LEU A 172 28.12 -2.85 21.02
CA LEU A 172 27.37 -4.06 21.32
C LEU A 172 26.47 -3.75 22.50
N GLU A 173 25.17 -3.62 22.22
CA GLU A 173 24.17 -3.42 23.27
C GLU A 173 23.53 -4.75 23.64
N GLU A 174 23.54 -5.08 24.93
CA GLU A 174 22.74 -6.19 25.43
C GLU A 174 21.25 -5.82 25.39
N ARG A 175 20.46 -6.64 24.70
CA ARG A 175 19.01 -6.49 24.61
C ARG A 175 18.37 -7.81 25.01
N SER A 176 17.59 -7.81 26.09
CA SER A 176 16.80 -8.96 26.48
C SER A 176 15.36 -8.80 26.03
N LYS A 177 14.73 -9.91 25.67
CA LYS A 177 13.29 -9.98 25.37
C LYS A 177 12.71 -11.19 26.06
N THR A 178 11.63 -10.99 26.79
CA THR A 178 10.86 -12.06 27.41
C THR A 178 9.88 -12.62 26.40
N TRP A 179 9.80 -13.95 26.30
CA TRP A 179 8.86 -14.66 25.46
C TRP A 179 8.07 -15.65 26.30
N VAL A 180 6.84 -15.94 25.88
CA VAL A 180 6.01 -16.97 26.51
C VAL A 180 6.47 -18.33 26.00
N ASP A 181 6.73 -19.25 26.93
CA ASP A 181 6.93 -20.66 26.61
C ASP A 181 5.56 -21.29 26.36
N THR A 182 5.16 -21.34 25.10
CA THR A 182 3.85 -21.82 24.67
C THR A 182 3.65 -23.30 24.96
N SER A 183 4.71 -24.12 24.87
CA SER A 183 4.66 -25.54 25.21
C SER A 183 4.38 -25.74 26.69
N ARG A 184 5.12 -25.03 27.56
CA ARG A 184 4.89 -25.07 29.00
C ARG A 184 3.53 -24.49 29.40
N LEU A 185 3.09 -23.43 28.70
CA LEU A 185 1.76 -22.85 28.91
C LEU A 185 0.66 -23.85 28.58
N ALA A 186 0.74 -24.53 27.44
CA ALA A 186 -0.19 -25.57 27.04
C ALA A 186 -0.22 -26.77 28.01
N GLU A 187 0.96 -27.18 28.51
CA GLU A 187 1.06 -28.31 29.45
C GLU A 187 0.49 -27.99 30.84
N ARG A 188 0.82 -26.81 31.39
CA ARG A 188 0.49 -26.47 32.78
C ARG A 188 -0.81 -25.70 32.95
N TRP A 189 -1.25 -24.96 31.92
CA TRP A 189 -2.45 -24.13 31.93
C TRP A 189 -3.21 -24.27 30.60
N PRO A 190 -3.75 -25.48 30.30
CA PRO A 190 -4.36 -25.78 29.01
C PRO A 190 -5.56 -24.90 28.70
N ASP A 191 -6.38 -24.55 29.69
CA ASP A 191 -7.56 -23.70 29.50
C ASP A 191 -7.17 -22.28 29.07
N ALA A 192 -6.14 -21.70 29.70
CA ALA A 192 -5.63 -20.38 29.34
C ALA A 192 -4.94 -20.37 27.97
N TYR A 193 -4.25 -21.46 27.63
CA TYR A 193 -3.68 -21.63 26.29
C TYR A 193 -4.79 -21.70 25.23
N ALA A 194 -5.82 -22.52 25.45
CA ALA A 194 -6.93 -22.70 24.51
C ALA A 194 -7.75 -21.42 24.31
N ASP A 195 -7.93 -20.59 25.34
CA ASP A 195 -8.64 -19.30 25.25
C ASP A 195 -7.90 -18.27 24.38
N CYS A 196 -6.57 -18.37 24.30
CA CYS A 196 -5.71 -17.36 23.69
C CYS A 196 -5.11 -17.78 22.32
N VAL A 197 -5.26 -19.05 21.93
CA VAL A 197 -4.65 -19.58 20.71
C VAL A 197 -5.68 -19.65 19.60
N GLU A 198 -5.30 -19.07 18.46
CA GLU A 198 -6.10 -19.07 17.23
C GLU A 198 -5.28 -19.73 16.13
N ASP A 199 -5.88 -20.68 15.42
CA ASP A 199 -5.29 -21.25 14.22
C ASP A 199 -5.34 -20.22 13.09
N ARG A 200 -4.17 -19.65 12.76
CA ARG A 200 -4.01 -18.76 11.62
C ARG A 200 -3.37 -19.50 10.47
N THR A 201 -4.15 -19.74 9.42
CA THR A 201 -3.62 -20.24 8.16
C THR A 201 -2.90 -19.11 7.42
N TYR A 202 -1.62 -19.30 7.11
CA TYR A 202 -0.89 -18.46 6.17
C TYR A 202 -0.49 -19.27 4.94
N ARG A 203 -0.29 -18.59 3.82
CA ARG A 203 0.17 -19.21 2.57
C ARG A 203 1.55 -18.67 2.24
N GLN A 204 2.40 -19.57 1.75
CA GLN A 204 3.75 -19.23 1.31
C GLN A 204 3.91 -19.67 -0.14
N ILE A 205 4.57 -18.84 -0.95
CA ILE A 205 4.99 -19.23 -2.30
C ILE A 205 6.02 -20.36 -2.15
N ASN A 206 5.75 -21.48 -2.82
CA ASN A 206 6.66 -22.62 -2.88
C ASN A 206 7.03 -22.90 -4.34
N ILE A 207 8.30 -22.70 -4.69
CA ILE A 207 8.83 -23.00 -6.02
C ILE A 207 9.57 -24.35 -5.94
N PRO A 208 9.20 -25.35 -6.76
CA PRO A 208 9.83 -26.67 -6.74
C PRO A 208 11.35 -26.62 -6.90
N ARG A 209 12.03 -27.65 -6.36
CA ARG A 209 13.49 -27.76 -6.49
C ARG A 209 13.95 -27.81 -7.96
N SER A 210 13.23 -28.55 -8.81
CA SER A 210 13.55 -28.67 -10.24
C SER A 210 13.58 -27.33 -10.95
N VAL A 211 12.57 -26.47 -10.72
CA VAL A 211 12.48 -25.12 -11.30
C VAL A 211 13.63 -24.24 -10.81
N ARG A 212 13.95 -24.31 -9.52
CA ARG A 212 15.10 -23.58 -8.95
C ARG A 212 16.43 -24.05 -9.54
N GLU A 213 16.60 -25.33 -9.77
CA GLU A 213 17.82 -25.88 -10.38
C GLU A 213 17.94 -25.46 -11.84
N GLU A 214 16.84 -25.46 -12.60
CA GLU A 214 16.79 -24.98 -13.98
C GLU A 214 17.11 -23.49 -14.10
N HIS A 215 16.55 -22.64 -13.22
CA HIS A 215 16.84 -21.20 -13.19
C HIS A 215 18.31 -20.88 -12.87
N ASN A 216 18.97 -21.74 -12.08
CA ASN A 216 20.37 -21.54 -11.66
C ASN A 216 21.39 -22.24 -12.58
N ALA A 217 20.94 -22.99 -13.59
CA ALA A 217 21.81 -23.76 -14.50
C ALA A 217 22.38 -22.88 -15.62
#